data_AF-A0A401PV43-F1
#
_entry.id   AF-A0A401PV43-F1
#
_cell.length_a   1.000
_cell.length_b   1.000
_cell.length_c   1.000
_cell.angle_alpha   90.00
_cell.angle_beta   90.00
_cell.angle_gamma   90.00
#
_symmetry.space_group_name_H-M   'P 1'
#
loop_
_entity.id
_entity.type
_entity.pdbx_description
1 polymer ?
#
loop_
_entity_poly.entity_id
_entity_poly.type
_entity_poly.pdbx_seq_one_letter_code
_entity_poly.pdbx_strand_id
1 'polypeptide(L)'
;MDDMGISENLDHRNKLMGTFSTLFNKEELSDIKLVVNRKLILKAHRFILAVHSDVFKSMLDTKRWSDSKDHNVHLTEEENCLSHFQDFLRYLYSGTVSLSTENVLPLHILSEKYNIQELRESSQSFMLANVTSPGTCNQAITWHRYAKLVGLGQLEEECLRFITWNIGTVIESPDWTLLEPHQLSTLLQMSAMVVEDEVVLFQALVRWLSLHPSHTEEMLSHVRYPMMPPEKLFDLLAPRSLPKDIGSYLLRESLLVYQNIFKTC
;
A
#
# COMPACT_ATOMS: atom_id res chain seq x y z
N MET A 1 -63.45 17.17 -3.04
CA MET A 1 -62.88 17.10 -1.68
C MET A 1 -61.99 15.88 -1.71
N ASP A 2 -60.75 16.07 -2.14
CA ASP A 2 -59.76 14.99 -2.15
C ASP A 2 -59.27 14.83 -0.71
N ASP A 3 -59.73 13.76 -0.07
CA ASP A 3 -59.25 13.31 1.22
C ASP A 3 -57.85 12.73 1.01
N MET A 4 -56.83 13.61 1.03
CA MET A 4 -55.43 13.19 1.13
C MET A 4 -55.24 12.55 2.49
N GLY A 5 -55.46 11.24 2.55
CA GLY A 5 -55.25 10.42 3.73
C GLY A 5 -53.91 10.73 4.39
N ILE A 6 -53.95 10.99 5.69
CA ILE A 6 -52.78 11.30 6.51
C ILE A 6 -51.83 10.09 6.44
N SER A 7 -50.71 10.25 5.74
CA SER A 7 -49.65 9.23 5.62
C SER A 7 -48.37 9.78 6.23
N GLU A 8 -47.83 9.08 7.23
CA GLU A 8 -46.53 9.38 7.85
C GLU A 8 -45.51 8.29 7.50
N ASN A 9 -44.29 8.69 7.13
CA ASN A 9 -43.20 7.78 6.84
C ASN A 9 -42.19 7.78 8.00
N LEU A 10 -42.08 6.66 8.70
CA LEU A 10 -41.17 6.47 9.83
C LEU A 10 -39.81 5.92 9.36
N ASP A 11 -38.74 6.70 9.52
CA ASP A 11 -37.37 6.24 9.22
C ASP A 11 -36.62 5.83 10.50
N HIS A 12 -36.35 4.53 10.63
CA HIS A 12 -35.59 3.94 11.74
C HIS A 12 -34.32 3.21 11.28
N ARG A 13 -33.83 3.47 10.07
CA ARG A 13 -32.68 2.78 9.49
C ARG A 13 -31.43 2.86 10.37
N ASN A 14 -31.13 4.03 10.93
CA ASN A 14 -29.98 4.21 11.81
C ASN A 14 -30.07 3.37 13.10
N LYS A 15 -31.26 3.21 13.67
CA LYS A 15 -31.47 2.37 14.85
C LYS A 15 -31.28 0.88 14.51
N LEU A 16 -31.76 0.47 13.34
CA LEU A 16 -31.59 -0.89 12.83
C LEU A 16 -30.10 -1.20 12.56
N MET A 17 -29.38 -0.29 11.89
CA MET A 17 -27.93 -0.42 11.68
C MET A 17 -27.14 -0.40 12.99
N GLY A 18 -27.55 0.43 13.96
CA GLY A 18 -26.99 0.39 15.31
C GLY A 18 -27.13 -0.99 15.95
N THR A 19 -28.30 -1.63 15.80
CA THR A 19 -28.53 -2.99 16.32
C THR A 19 -27.59 -4.00 15.65
N PHE A 20 -27.45 -3.98 14.32
CA PHE A 20 -26.53 -4.89 13.63
C PHE A 20 -25.08 -4.68 14.04
N SER A 21 -24.63 -3.42 14.14
CA SER A 21 -23.29 -3.10 14.62
C SER A 21 -23.00 -3.69 16.01
N THR A 22 -23.99 -3.77 16.90
CA THR A 22 -23.81 -4.39 18.22
C THR A 22 -23.62 -5.91 18.19
N LEU A 23 -23.95 -6.59 17.09
CA LEU A 23 -23.75 -8.04 16.92
C LEU A 23 -22.32 -8.38 16.49
N PHE A 24 -21.52 -7.37 16.11
CA PHE A 24 -20.15 -7.57 15.67
C PHE A 24 -19.32 -8.33 16.73
N ASN A 25 -18.70 -9.43 16.31
CA ASN A 25 -17.82 -10.27 17.12
C ASN A 25 -18.44 -10.76 18.46
N LYS A 26 -19.76 -10.89 18.53
CA LYS A 26 -20.46 -11.51 19.67
C LYS A 26 -20.71 -12.99 19.41
N GLU A 27 -20.92 -13.75 20.48
CA GLU A 27 -21.29 -15.17 20.37
C GLU A 27 -22.78 -15.38 20.10
N GLU A 28 -23.59 -14.42 20.51
CA GLU A 28 -25.03 -14.42 20.27
C GLU A 28 -25.31 -14.52 18.78
N LEU A 29 -26.08 -15.55 18.39
CA LEU A 29 -26.52 -15.85 17.02
C LEU A 29 -25.40 -16.10 15.99
N SER A 30 -24.13 -16.06 16.37
CA SER A 30 -23.03 -16.37 15.47
C SER A 30 -23.03 -17.84 15.09
N ASP A 31 -23.07 -18.08 13.78
CA ASP A 31 -23.13 -19.40 13.15
C ASP A 31 -21.82 -19.79 12.45
N ILE A 32 -20.80 -18.92 12.54
CA ILE A 32 -19.49 -19.13 11.94
C ILE A 32 -18.36 -18.45 12.73
N LYS A 33 -17.16 -19.02 12.65
CA LYS A 33 -15.91 -18.41 13.13
C LYS A 33 -14.94 -18.22 11.97
N LEU A 34 -14.49 -16.99 11.77
CA LEU A 34 -13.43 -16.67 10.81
C LEU A 34 -12.08 -16.75 11.54
N VAL A 35 -11.18 -17.59 11.03
CA VAL A 35 -9.82 -17.78 11.55
C VAL A 35 -8.84 -17.25 10.50
N VAL A 36 -8.36 -16.03 10.69
CA VAL A 36 -7.45 -15.34 9.77
C VAL A 36 -6.01 -15.56 10.20
N ASN A 37 -5.18 -16.13 9.31
CA ASN A 37 -3.76 -16.44 9.53
C ASN A 37 -3.49 -17.28 10.79
N ARG A 38 -4.48 -18.00 11.32
CA ARG A 38 -4.42 -18.69 12.64
C ARG A 38 -4.09 -17.77 13.83
N LYS A 39 -4.09 -16.45 13.62
CA LYS A 39 -3.76 -15.42 14.63
C LYS A 39 -5.01 -14.72 15.13
N LEU A 40 -5.92 -14.37 14.22
CA LEU A 40 -7.12 -13.61 14.51
C LEU A 40 -8.35 -14.52 14.38
N ILE A 41 -9.17 -14.58 15.43
CA ILE A 41 -10.41 -15.36 15.44
C ILE A 41 -11.57 -14.40 15.68
N LEU A 42 -12.53 -14.36 14.75
CA LEU A 42 -13.70 -13.49 14.81
C LEU A 42 -14.98 -14.33 14.70
N LYS A 43 -15.92 -14.10 15.61
CA LYS A 43 -17.27 -14.68 15.52
C LYS A 43 -18.11 -13.84 14.57
N ALA A 44 -18.81 -14.48 13.63
CA ALA A 44 -19.56 -13.77 12.61
C ALA A 44 -20.89 -14.47 12.27
N HIS A 45 -21.68 -13.80 11.43
CA HIS A 45 -22.98 -14.26 10.96
C HIS A 45 -22.93 -14.48 9.45
N ARG A 46 -23.15 -15.71 8.98
CA ARG A 46 -23.09 -16.08 7.56
C ARG A 46 -23.99 -15.19 6.70
N PHE A 47 -25.18 -14.88 7.20
CA PHE A 47 -26.14 -14.00 6.51
C PHE A 47 -25.56 -12.62 6.23
N ILE A 48 -24.96 -11.96 7.23
CA ILE A 48 -24.40 -10.61 7.07
C ILE A 48 -23.26 -10.63 6.04
N LEU A 49 -22.36 -11.62 6.15
CA LEU A 49 -21.25 -11.77 5.21
C LEU A 49 -21.73 -12.00 3.78
N ALA A 50 -22.72 -12.89 3.59
CA ALA A 50 -23.26 -13.24 2.28
C ALA A 50 -24.09 -12.13 1.63
N VAL A 51 -24.68 -11.22 2.42
CA VAL A 51 -25.40 -10.05 1.90
C VAL A 51 -24.43 -9.03 1.30
N HIS A 52 -23.28 -8.81 1.96
CA HIS A 52 -22.34 -7.77 1.53
C HIS A 52 -21.26 -8.28 0.57
N SER A 53 -21.02 -9.59 0.49
CA SER A 53 -19.94 -10.16 -0.32
C SER A 53 -20.40 -11.40 -1.08
N ASP A 54 -20.34 -11.34 -2.40
CA ASP A 54 -20.56 -12.51 -3.26
C ASP A 54 -19.50 -13.60 -3.04
N VAL A 55 -18.29 -13.19 -2.64
CA VAL A 55 -17.19 -14.12 -2.31
C VAL A 55 -17.52 -14.89 -1.05
N PHE A 56 -17.95 -14.21 0.03
CA PHE A 56 -18.41 -14.92 1.22
C PHE A 56 -19.67 -15.73 0.94
N LYS A 57 -20.63 -15.21 0.16
CA LYS A 57 -21.82 -15.97 -0.23
C LYS A 57 -21.48 -17.28 -0.93
N SER A 58 -20.55 -17.23 -1.89
CA SER A 58 -20.10 -18.40 -2.64
C SER A 58 -19.27 -19.35 -1.77
N MET A 59 -18.41 -18.80 -0.91
CA MET A 59 -17.61 -19.57 0.04
C MET A 59 -18.50 -20.31 1.03
N LEU A 60 -19.56 -19.67 1.51
CA LEU A 60 -20.44 -20.15 2.57
C LEU A 60 -21.66 -20.92 2.04
N ASP A 61 -21.81 -21.12 0.73
CA ASP A 61 -22.96 -21.85 0.18
C ASP A 61 -22.94 -23.33 0.62
N THR A 62 -24.07 -23.77 1.16
CA THR A 62 -24.25 -24.95 2.01
C THR A 62 -23.99 -26.27 1.29
N LYS A 63 -23.95 -26.28 -0.06
CA LYS A 63 -23.68 -27.50 -0.85
C LYS A 63 -22.27 -28.06 -0.67
N ARG A 64 -21.33 -27.29 -0.11
CA ARG A 64 -19.95 -27.74 0.18
C ARG A 64 -19.68 -27.98 1.67
N TRP A 65 -20.57 -27.56 2.56
CA TRP A 65 -20.30 -27.44 4.01
C TRP A 65 -21.20 -28.32 4.90
N SER A 66 -22.07 -29.15 4.32
CA SER A 66 -23.02 -29.97 5.08
C SER A 66 -22.39 -31.02 5.99
N ASP A 67 -21.12 -31.39 5.76
CA ASP A 67 -20.51 -32.56 6.39
C ASP A 67 -19.39 -32.23 7.41
N SER A 68 -18.93 -30.98 7.49
CA SER A 68 -17.91 -30.61 8.49
C SER A 68 -18.56 -30.06 9.75
N LYS A 69 -18.43 -30.80 10.85
CA LYS A 69 -18.80 -30.35 12.21
C LYS A 69 -18.11 -29.05 12.64
N ASP A 70 -17.07 -28.63 11.92
CA ASP A 70 -16.28 -27.45 12.25
C ASP A 70 -16.83 -26.22 11.50
N HIS A 71 -17.44 -25.30 12.24
CA HIS A 71 -18.02 -24.05 11.72
C HIS A 71 -16.95 -22.96 11.56
N ASN A 72 -15.72 -23.38 11.28
CA ASN A 72 -14.54 -22.52 11.17
C ASN A 72 -14.18 -22.31 9.71
N VAL A 73 -13.95 -21.05 9.33
CA VAL A 73 -13.44 -20.67 8.01
C VAL A 73 -12.05 -20.15 8.17
N HIS A 74 -11.10 -20.82 7.53
CA HIS A 74 -9.71 -20.39 7.53
C HIS A 74 -9.46 -19.43 6.38
N LEU A 75 -9.05 -18.20 6.70
CA LEU A 75 -8.71 -17.16 5.76
C LEU A 75 -7.21 -16.86 5.85
N THR A 76 -6.61 -16.52 4.71
CA THR A 76 -5.20 -16.14 4.62
C THR A 76 -5.09 -14.74 4.03
N GLU A 77 -4.47 -13.82 4.76
CA GLU A 77 -4.27 -12.43 4.38
C GLU A 77 -2.80 -12.01 4.54
N GLU A 78 -2.38 -10.98 3.83
CA GLU A 78 -1.09 -10.33 4.09
C GLU A 78 -1.10 -9.65 5.47
N GLU A 79 0.08 -9.50 6.11
CA GLU A 79 0.17 -8.98 7.48
C GLU A 79 -0.42 -7.55 7.61
N ASN A 80 -0.24 -6.70 6.58
CA ASN A 80 -0.85 -5.36 6.56
C ASN A 80 -2.38 -5.42 6.51
N CYS A 81 -2.95 -6.38 5.77
CA CYS A 81 -4.40 -6.59 5.70
C CYS A 81 -4.93 -7.21 6.99
N LEU A 82 -4.18 -8.12 7.61
CA LEU A 82 -4.55 -8.75 8.88
C LEU A 82 -4.80 -7.71 9.98
N SER A 83 -3.94 -6.71 10.09
CA SER A 83 -4.05 -5.62 11.07
C SER A 83 -5.35 -4.81 10.96
N HIS A 84 -5.92 -4.73 9.75
CA HIS A 84 -7.16 -3.99 9.48
C HIS A 84 -8.37 -4.88 9.17
N PHE A 85 -8.21 -6.21 9.24
CA PHE A 85 -9.27 -7.16 8.92
C PHE A 85 -10.47 -7.01 9.85
N GLN A 86 -10.23 -6.69 11.13
CA GLN A 86 -11.30 -6.48 12.10
C GLN A 86 -12.14 -5.24 11.75
N ASP A 87 -11.53 -4.16 11.27
CA ASP A 87 -12.22 -2.94 10.84
C ASP A 87 -13.00 -3.17 9.55
N PHE A 88 -12.41 -3.88 8.59
CA PHE A 88 -13.09 -4.36 7.39
C PHE A 88 -14.32 -5.21 7.74
N LEU A 89 -14.19 -6.16 8.66
CA LEU A 89 -15.32 -6.99 9.05
C LEU A 89 -16.40 -6.18 9.77
N ARG A 90 -16.00 -5.24 10.63
CA ARG A 90 -16.93 -4.33 11.32
C ARG A 90 -17.71 -3.47 10.34
N TYR A 91 -17.06 -3.01 9.26
CA TYR A 91 -17.73 -2.26 8.19
C TYR A 91 -18.91 -3.04 7.58
N LEU A 92 -18.80 -4.37 7.42
CA LEU A 92 -19.92 -5.19 6.94
C LEU A 92 -21.12 -5.23 7.90
N TYR A 93 -20.93 -4.84 9.16
CA TYR A 93 -21.99 -4.80 10.18
C TYR A 93 -22.53 -3.38 10.40
N SER A 94 -21.68 -2.37 10.29
CA SER A 94 -22.03 -0.98 10.60
C SER A 94 -22.30 -0.11 9.37
N GLY A 95 -21.80 -0.52 8.19
CA GLY A 95 -21.76 0.31 6.99
C GLY A 95 -20.79 1.51 7.10
N THR A 96 -19.96 1.57 8.13
CA THR A 96 -19.10 2.72 8.44
C THR A 96 -17.67 2.31 8.78
N VAL A 97 -16.69 3.04 8.24
CA VAL A 97 -15.26 2.87 8.54
C VAL A 97 -14.57 4.22 8.38
N SER A 98 -13.57 4.50 9.22
CA SER A 98 -12.75 5.70 9.11
C SER A 98 -11.52 5.39 8.26
N LEU A 99 -11.42 6.02 7.09
CA LEU A 99 -10.26 5.90 6.21
C LEU A 99 -9.15 6.84 6.65
N SER A 100 -7.92 6.32 6.64
CA SER A 100 -6.67 7.05 6.85
C SER A 100 -5.66 6.65 5.77
N THR A 101 -4.60 7.43 5.63
CA THR A 101 -3.51 7.14 4.68
C THR A 101 -2.82 5.80 4.96
N GLU A 102 -2.86 5.33 6.20
CA GLU A 102 -2.27 4.06 6.63
C GLU A 102 -3.17 2.86 6.32
N ASN A 103 -4.48 2.98 6.60
CA ASN A 103 -5.40 1.84 6.49
C ASN A 103 -6.10 1.71 5.13
N VAL A 104 -6.09 2.77 4.30
CA VAL A 104 -6.91 2.79 3.07
C VAL A 104 -6.49 1.73 2.08
N LEU A 105 -5.18 1.50 1.89
CA LEU A 105 -4.70 0.49 0.95
C LEU A 105 -5.04 -0.94 1.43
N PRO A 106 -4.75 -1.35 2.68
CA PRO A 106 -5.22 -2.63 3.21
C PRO A 106 -6.73 -2.84 3.07
N LEU A 107 -7.54 -1.82 3.39
CA LEU A 107 -9.00 -1.89 3.27
C LEU A 107 -9.44 -2.00 1.81
N HIS A 108 -8.75 -1.32 0.89
CA HIS A 108 -8.99 -1.43 -0.55
C HIS A 108 -8.69 -2.85 -1.05
N ILE A 109 -7.55 -3.44 -0.67
CA ILE A 109 -7.16 -4.81 -1.03
C ILE A 109 -8.20 -5.82 -0.53
N LEU A 110 -8.65 -5.68 0.72
CA LEU A 110 -9.71 -6.53 1.27
C LEU A 110 -11.03 -6.34 0.51
N SER A 111 -11.40 -5.09 0.19
CA SER A 111 -12.62 -4.80 -0.56
C SER A 111 -12.61 -5.42 -1.97
N GLU A 112 -11.47 -5.42 -2.66
CA GLU A 112 -11.31 -6.12 -3.94
C GLU A 112 -11.44 -7.63 -3.76
N LYS A 113 -10.67 -8.19 -2.82
CA LYS A 113 -10.62 -9.64 -2.57
C LYS A 113 -11.98 -10.23 -2.21
N TYR A 114 -12.76 -9.50 -1.40
CA TYR A 114 -14.10 -9.93 -0.95
C TYR A 114 -15.23 -9.32 -1.80
N ASN A 115 -14.92 -8.63 -2.89
CA ASN A 115 -15.86 -7.99 -3.81
C ASN A 115 -16.90 -7.09 -3.09
N ILE A 116 -16.41 -6.13 -2.30
CA ILE A 116 -17.22 -5.09 -1.63
C ILE A 116 -17.09 -3.79 -2.43
N GLN A 117 -18.02 -3.56 -3.35
CA GLN A 117 -17.91 -2.48 -4.34
C GLN A 117 -17.87 -1.09 -3.70
N GLU A 118 -18.72 -0.81 -2.72
CA GLU A 118 -18.83 0.53 -2.11
C GLU A 118 -17.55 0.93 -1.38
N LEU A 119 -16.92 -0.03 -0.67
CA LEU A 119 -15.66 0.21 0.02
C LEU A 119 -14.49 0.38 -0.95
N ARG A 120 -14.49 -0.38 -2.05
CA ARG A 120 -13.49 -0.26 -3.11
C ARG A 120 -13.51 1.12 -3.75
N GLU A 121 -14.68 1.60 -4.16
CA GLU A 121 -14.84 2.91 -4.79
C GLU A 121 -14.50 4.05 -3.82
N SER A 122 -14.95 3.94 -2.57
CA SER A 122 -14.68 4.94 -1.53
C SER A 122 -13.19 5.02 -1.18
N SER A 123 -12.52 3.88 -1.05
CA SER A 123 -11.08 3.81 -0.75
C SER A 123 -10.23 4.33 -1.91
N GLN A 124 -10.57 4.00 -3.16
CA GLN A 124 -9.89 4.54 -4.34
C GLN A 124 -10.07 6.07 -4.43
N SER A 125 -11.28 6.57 -4.21
CA SER A 125 -11.57 8.00 -4.21
C SER A 125 -10.79 8.73 -3.11
N PHE A 126 -10.68 8.12 -1.92
CA PHE A 126 -9.87 8.65 -0.83
C PHE A 126 -8.40 8.73 -1.19
N MET A 127 -7.82 7.67 -1.79
CA MET A 127 -6.42 7.68 -2.23
C MET A 127 -6.15 8.79 -3.25
N LEU A 128 -7.02 8.94 -4.27
CA LEU A 128 -6.91 10.00 -5.27
C LEU A 128 -7.00 11.41 -4.64
N ALA A 129 -7.91 11.61 -3.69
CA ALA A 129 -8.09 12.92 -3.05
C ALA A 129 -6.94 13.30 -2.10
N ASN A 130 -6.23 12.32 -1.54
CA ASN A 130 -5.20 12.54 -0.51
C ASN A 130 -3.78 12.25 -0.97
N VAL A 131 -3.57 11.83 -2.22
CA VAL A 131 -2.22 11.58 -2.76
C VAL A 131 -1.35 12.84 -2.71
N THR A 132 -1.95 14.02 -2.89
CA THR A 132 -1.24 15.31 -2.87
C THR A 132 -1.06 15.91 -1.49
N SER A 133 -1.48 15.23 -0.43
CA SER A 133 -1.40 15.76 0.93
C SER A 133 0.06 15.81 1.44
N PRO A 134 0.44 16.80 2.26
CA PRO A 134 1.78 16.83 2.85
C PRO A 134 2.05 15.58 3.70
N GLY A 135 3.24 15.01 3.57
CA GLY A 135 3.67 13.84 4.36
C GLY A 135 3.15 12.48 3.86
N THR A 136 2.47 12.43 2.71
CA THR A 136 1.98 11.16 2.13
C THR A 136 2.92 10.54 1.10
N CYS A 137 4.16 11.02 0.95
CA CYS A 137 5.06 10.54 -0.12
C CYS A 137 5.35 9.04 -0.02
N ASN A 138 5.62 8.53 1.18
CA ASN A 138 5.86 7.11 1.42
C ASN A 138 4.63 6.28 1.01
N GLN A 139 3.43 6.77 1.34
CA GLN A 139 2.18 6.13 0.95
C GLN A 139 1.93 6.24 -0.56
N ALA A 140 2.25 7.36 -1.19
CA ALA A 140 2.14 7.55 -2.64
C ALA A 140 3.02 6.56 -3.41
N ILE A 141 4.24 6.26 -2.92
CA ILE A 141 5.10 5.22 -3.54
C ILE A 141 4.44 3.84 -3.43
N THR A 142 3.89 3.50 -2.26
CA THR A 142 3.18 2.24 -2.05
C THR A 142 1.93 2.14 -2.93
N TRP A 143 1.14 3.22 -3.00
CA TRP A 143 -0.07 3.30 -3.84
C TRP A 143 0.28 3.22 -5.33
N HIS A 144 1.34 3.90 -5.78
CA HIS A 144 1.83 3.80 -7.16
C HIS A 144 2.18 2.36 -7.53
N ARG A 145 2.95 1.68 -6.67
CA ARG A 145 3.34 0.27 -6.90
C ARG A 145 2.12 -0.64 -7.01
N TYR A 146 1.17 -0.49 -6.09
CA TYR A 146 -0.07 -1.26 -6.11
C TYR A 146 -0.92 -0.95 -7.35
N ALA A 147 -1.08 0.33 -7.67
CA ALA A 147 -1.84 0.79 -8.82
C ALA A 147 -1.27 0.22 -10.13
N LYS A 148 0.06 0.19 -10.27
CA LYS A 148 0.76 -0.42 -11.40
C LYS A 148 0.54 -1.93 -11.48
N LEU A 149 0.54 -2.63 -10.35
CA LEU A 149 0.33 -4.09 -10.28
C LEU A 149 -1.11 -4.47 -10.70
N VAL A 150 -2.09 -3.70 -10.25
CA VAL A 150 -3.53 -3.98 -10.47
C VAL A 150 -4.06 -3.33 -11.75
N GLY A 151 -3.33 -2.36 -12.32
CA GLY A 151 -3.75 -1.62 -13.51
C GLY A 151 -4.68 -0.43 -13.24
N LEU A 152 -4.59 0.19 -12.06
CA LEU A 152 -5.34 1.39 -11.71
C LEU A 152 -4.67 2.66 -12.29
N GLY A 153 -4.78 2.83 -13.61
CA GLY A 153 -4.03 3.85 -14.36
C GLY A 153 -4.17 5.28 -13.82
N GLN A 154 -5.37 5.71 -13.41
CA GLN A 154 -5.57 7.06 -12.86
C GLN A 154 -4.81 7.26 -11.54
N LEU A 155 -4.85 6.27 -10.64
CA LEU A 155 -4.12 6.36 -9.37
C LEU A 155 -2.61 6.27 -9.60
N GLU A 156 -2.17 5.43 -10.54
CA GLU A 156 -0.78 5.30 -10.92
C GLU A 156 -0.19 6.62 -11.41
N GLU A 157 -0.86 7.30 -12.34
CA GLU A 157 -0.43 8.58 -12.92
C GLU A 157 -0.40 9.70 -11.87
N GLU A 158 -1.44 9.79 -11.05
CA GLU A 158 -1.53 10.80 -9.99
C GLU A 158 -0.44 10.61 -8.93
N CYS A 159 -0.19 9.37 -8.48
CA CYS A 159 0.91 9.07 -7.58
C CYS A 159 2.26 9.38 -8.22
N LEU A 160 2.46 8.99 -9.49
CA LEU A 160 3.69 9.26 -10.23
C LEU A 160 3.96 10.78 -10.29
N ARG A 161 2.95 11.55 -10.69
CA ARG A 161 3.05 13.02 -10.79
C ARG A 161 3.42 13.63 -9.44
N PHE A 162 2.74 13.23 -8.36
CA PHE A 162 3.03 13.73 -7.01
C PHE A 162 4.45 13.38 -6.55
N ILE A 163 4.89 12.14 -6.75
CA ILE A 163 6.25 11.69 -6.39
C ILE A 163 7.27 12.51 -7.16
N THR A 164 7.12 12.65 -8.49
CA THR A 164 8.08 13.39 -9.32
C THR A 164 8.20 14.85 -8.94
N TRP A 165 7.11 15.50 -8.52
CA TRP A 165 7.11 16.91 -8.14
C TRP A 165 7.74 17.16 -6.75
N ASN A 166 7.58 16.20 -5.83
CA ASN A 166 8.01 16.36 -4.45
C ASN A 166 9.31 15.59 -4.14
N ILE A 167 9.90 14.89 -5.10
CA ILE A 167 11.07 14.07 -4.84
C ILE A 167 12.25 14.87 -4.26
N GLY A 168 12.47 16.09 -4.77
CA GLY A 168 13.55 16.96 -4.29
C GLY A 168 13.42 17.27 -2.80
N THR A 169 12.20 17.55 -2.32
CA THR A 169 11.95 17.84 -0.91
C THR A 169 11.98 16.57 -0.05
N VAL A 170 11.54 15.44 -0.59
CA VAL A 170 11.52 14.15 0.10
C VAL A 170 12.93 13.62 0.32
N ILE A 171 13.83 13.75 -0.66
CA ILE A 171 15.24 13.36 -0.56
C ILE A 171 15.95 14.06 0.61
N GLU A 172 15.57 15.30 0.89
CA GLU A 172 16.11 16.11 1.99
C GLU A 172 15.40 15.84 3.33
N SER A 173 14.20 15.26 3.30
CA SER A 173 13.39 15.01 4.49
C SER A 173 13.88 13.76 5.25
N PRO A 174 13.57 13.66 6.56
CA PRO A 174 13.86 12.46 7.32
C PRO A 174 13.00 11.27 6.86
N ASP A 175 11.95 11.49 6.08
CA ASP A 175 11.08 10.41 5.57
C ASP A 175 11.83 9.52 4.56
N TRP A 176 12.85 10.06 3.89
CA TRP A 176 13.70 9.30 2.98
C TRP A 176 14.38 8.13 3.68
N THR A 177 14.88 8.32 4.90
CA THR A 177 15.55 7.25 5.65
C THR A 177 14.57 6.21 6.21
N LEU A 178 13.28 6.55 6.27
CA LEU A 178 12.20 5.65 6.70
C LEU A 178 11.64 4.79 5.56
N LEU A 179 12.05 5.03 4.31
CA LEU A 179 11.61 4.23 3.17
C LEU A 179 12.08 2.77 3.32
N GLU A 180 11.17 1.85 3.11
CA GLU A 180 11.49 0.43 3.03
C GLU A 180 12.31 0.13 1.76
N PRO A 181 13.18 -0.90 1.76
CA PRO A 181 14.04 -1.23 0.61
C PRO A 181 13.27 -1.38 -0.70
N HIS A 182 12.09 -1.98 -0.64
CA HIS A 182 11.25 -2.23 -1.81
C HIS A 182 10.63 -0.93 -2.38
N GLN A 183 10.33 0.06 -1.52
CA GLN A 183 9.82 1.37 -1.93
C GLN A 183 10.92 2.17 -2.63
N LEU A 184 12.13 2.16 -2.05
CA LEU A 184 13.29 2.83 -2.63
C LEU A 184 13.69 2.21 -3.97
N SER A 185 13.68 0.88 -4.09
CA SER A 185 13.93 0.18 -5.36
C SER A 185 12.94 0.62 -6.45
N THR A 186 11.64 0.65 -6.12
CA THR A 186 10.60 1.12 -7.05
C THR A 186 10.87 2.55 -7.48
N LEU A 187 11.23 3.41 -6.54
CA LEU A 187 11.55 4.81 -6.78
C LEU A 187 12.76 4.96 -7.73
N LEU A 188 13.89 4.32 -7.45
CA LEU A 188 15.09 4.39 -8.30
C LEU A 188 14.85 3.89 -9.74
N GLN A 189 13.96 2.90 -9.91
CA GLN A 189 13.59 2.38 -11.22
C GLN A 189 12.66 3.30 -12.02
N MET A 190 12.07 4.34 -11.41
CA MET A 190 11.14 5.25 -12.11
C MET A 190 11.89 6.14 -13.11
N SER A 191 11.76 5.85 -14.40
CA SER A 191 12.39 6.61 -15.49
C SER A 191 11.97 8.08 -15.52
N ALA A 192 10.75 8.39 -15.07
CA ALA A 192 10.16 9.72 -15.10
C ALA A 192 10.55 10.64 -13.93
N MET A 193 11.44 10.21 -13.03
CA MET A 193 11.97 11.10 -12.01
C MET A 193 12.76 12.24 -12.64
N VAL A 194 12.22 13.45 -12.57
CA VAL A 194 12.95 14.68 -12.92
C VAL A 194 13.72 15.09 -11.67
N VAL A 195 14.80 14.36 -11.37
CA VAL A 195 15.79 14.87 -10.41
C VAL A 195 16.69 15.83 -11.19
N GLU A 196 16.81 17.08 -10.73
CA GLU A 196 17.65 18.09 -11.39
C GLU A 196 19.14 17.68 -11.40
N ASP A 197 19.57 16.89 -10.43
CA ASP A 197 20.94 16.35 -10.33
C ASP A 197 20.93 14.93 -9.76
N GLU A 198 21.27 13.94 -10.60
CA GLU A 198 21.42 12.52 -10.21
C GLU A 198 22.44 12.35 -9.06
N VAL A 199 23.37 13.30 -8.89
CA VAL A 199 24.31 13.33 -7.76
C VAL A 199 23.59 13.48 -6.42
N VAL A 200 22.53 14.29 -6.36
CA VAL A 200 21.75 14.50 -5.12
C VAL A 200 21.03 13.20 -4.74
N LEU A 201 20.47 12.51 -5.72
CA LEU A 201 19.86 11.19 -5.54
C LEU A 201 20.89 10.16 -5.06
N PHE A 202 22.08 10.13 -5.65
CA PHE A 202 23.15 9.24 -5.23
C PHE A 202 23.61 9.52 -3.80
N GLN A 203 23.83 10.77 -3.42
CA GLN A 203 24.20 11.15 -2.05
C GLN A 203 23.12 10.73 -1.05
N ALA A 204 21.84 10.92 -1.39
CA ALA A 204 20.72 10.50 -0.57
C ALA A 204 20.64 8.97 -0.43
N LEU A 205 20.91 8.24 -1.51
CA LEU A 205 21.00 6.80 -1.50
C LEU A 205 22.14 6.32 -0.59
N VAL A 206 23.32 6.95 -0.64
CA VAL A 206 24.44 6.64 0.27
C VAL A 206 24.05 6.87 1.73
N ARG A 207 23.30 7.94 2.04
CA ARG A 207 22.75 8.17 3.39
C ARG A 207 21.82 7.03 3.81
N TRP A 208 20.94 6.57 2.93
CA TRP A 208 20.02 5.46 3.22
C TRP A 208 20.77 4.12 3.39
N LEU A 209 21.75 3.83 2.52
CA LEU A 209 22.57 2.63 2.57
C LEU A 209 23.43 2.53 3.83
N SER A 210 23.80 3.67 4.42
CA SER A 210 24.50 3.69 5.71
C SER A 210 23.68 3.06 6.85
N LEU A 211 22.34 3.07 6.72
CA LEU A 211 21.41 2.45 7.66
C LEU A 211 21.03 1.01 7.25
N HIS A 212 21.11 0.69 5.95
CA HIS A 212 20.68 -0.59 5.39
C HIS A 212 21.78 -1.23 4.51
N PRO A 213 22.92 -1.66 5.09
CA PRO A 213 24.08 -2.14 4.32
C PRO A 213 23.79 -3.41 3.52
N SER A 214 22.77 -4.20 3.89
CA SER A 214 22.39 -5.44 3.21
C SER A 214 21.87 -5.27 1.79
N HIS A 215 21.36 -4.09 1.42
CA HIS A 215 20.75 -3.82 0.11
C HIS A 215 21.66 -2.99 -0.82
N THR A 216 22.94 -2.88 -0.48
CA THR A 216 23.92 -2.03 -1.18
C THR A 216 24.01 -2.33 -2.67
N GLU A 217 24.21 -3.60 -3.04
CA GLU A 217 24.40 -3.99 -4.44
C GLU A 217 23.13 -3.75 -5.28
N GLU A 218 21.97 -4.16 -4.75
CA GLU A 218 20.67 -4.02 -5.43
C GLU A 218 20.35 -2.55 -5.73
N MET A 219 20.43 -1.68 -4.73
CA MET A 219 20.07 -0.27 -4.90
C MET A 219 21.06 0.48 -5.80
N LEU A 220 22.37 0.18 -5.69
CA LEU A 220 23.38 0.83 -6.53
C LEU A 220 23.24 0.45 -8.01
N SER A 221 22.74 -0.76 -8.32
CA SER A 221 22.48 -1.17 -9.70
C SER A 221 21.43 -0.32 -10.43
N HIS A 222 20.56 0.38 -9.68
CA HIS A 222 19.50 1.21 -10.25
C HIS A 222 19.93 2.67 -10.51
N VAL A 223 21.11 3.07 -10.06
CA VAL A 223 21.62 4.44 -10.25
C VAL A 223 22.05 4.67 -11.69
N ARG A 224 21.66 5.80 -12.27
CA ARG A 224 21.99 6.15 -13.66
C ARG A 224 23.31 6.90 -13.71
N TYR A 225 24.42 6.20 -13.44
CA TYR A 225 25.77 6.78 -13.49
C TYR A 225 26.08 7.63 -14.74
N PRO A 226 25.62 7.28 -15.96
CA PRO A 226 25.82 8.11 -17.14
C PRO A 226 25.20 9.52 -17.08
N MET A 227 24.25 9.77 -16.17
CA MET A 227 23.61 11.06 -16.00
C MET A 227 24.32 11.96 -14.96
N MET A 228 25.40 11.48 -14.34
CA MET A 228 26.23 12.28 -13.43
C MET A 228 27.38 12.97 -14.17
N PRO A 229 27.70 14.24 -13.86
CA PRO A 229 28.86 14.89 -14.45
C PRO A 229 30.16 14.20 -13.99
N PRO A 230 31.14 14.02 -14.90
CA PRO A 230 32.32 13.21 -14.65
C PRO A 230 33.20 13.73 -13.50
N GLU A 231 33.24 15.05 -13.31
CA GLU A 231 33.98 15.69 -12.22
C GLU A 231 33.42 15.29 -10.85
N LYS A 232 32.09 15.39 -10.68
CA LYS A 232 31.44 15.00 -9.43
C LYS A 232 31.50 13.49 -9.21
N LEU A 233 31.41 12.68 -10.27
CA LEU A 233 31.56 11.23 -10.17
C LEU A 233 32.96 10.84 -9.66
N PHE A 234 34.01 11.51 -10.14
CA PHE A 234 35.38 11.28 -9.69
C PHE A 234 35.58 11.64 -8.21
N ASP A 235 35.06 12.80 -7.80
CA ASP A 235 35.10 13.22 -6.40
C ASP A 235 34.29 12.30 -5.48
N LEU A 236 33.16 11.79 -5.96
CA LEU A 236 32.33 10.83 -5.23
C LEU A 236 33.04 9.49 -5.07
N LEU A 237 33.74 9.00 -6.10
CA LEU A 237 34.46 7.72 -6.07
C LEU A 237 35.79 7.80 -5.31
N ALA A 238 36.19 8.98 -4.84
CA ALA A 238 37.40 9.12 -4.03
C ALA A 238 37.27 8.30 -2.74
N PRO A 239 38.29 7.51 -2.35
CA PRO A 239 38.23 6.57 -1.22
C PRO A 239 38.04 7.21 0.17
N ARG A 240 37.85 8.54 0.24
CA ARG A 240 37.66 9.31 1.47
C ARG A 240 36.19 9.67 1.75
N SER A 241 35.29 9.57 0.77
CA SER A 241 33.90 10.05 0.86
C SER A 241 32.86 8.94 1.08
N LEU A 242 33.19 7.68 0.76
CA LEU A 242 32.25 6.55 0.78
C LEU A 242 32.54 5.54 1.91
N PRO A 243 31.49 4.94 2.51
CA PRO A 243 31.63 3.73 3.33
C PRO A 243 32.35 2.61 2.54
N LYS A 244 33.22 1.84 3.22
CA LYS A 244 34.10 0.84 2.58
C LYS A 244 33.36 -0.17 1.71
N ASP A 245 32.16 -0.58 2.12
CA ASP A 245 31.36 -1.57 1.40
C ASP A 245 30.85 -1.02 0.06
N ILE A 246 30.35 0.22 0.06
CA ILE A 246 29.90 0.94 -1.14
C ILE A 246 31.08 1.24 -2.07
N GLY A 247 32.20 1.70 -1.50
CA GLY A 247 33.43 1.94 -2.25
C GLY A 247 33.95 0.67 -2.93
N SER A 248 33.88 -0.49 -2.26
CA SER A 248 34.30 -1.77 -2.83
C SER A 248 33.38 -2.26 -3.94
N TYR A 249 32.05 -2.10 -3.81
CA TYR A 249 31.09 -2.39 -4.88
C TYR A 249 31.32 -1.49 -6.07
N LEU A 250 31.43 -0.17 -5.84
CA LEU A 250 31.68 0.78 -6.90
C LEU A 250 33.04 0.57 -7.54
N LEU A 251 34.07 0.13 -6.83
CA LEU A 251 35.37 -0.25 -7.41
C LEU A 251 35.29 -1.57 -8.21
N ARG A 252 34.48 -2.53 -7.74
CA ARG A 252 34.26 -3.82 -8.42
C ARG A 252 33.45 -3.67 -9.70
N GLU A 253 32.37 -2.89 -9.63
CA GLU A 253 31.53 -2.49 -10.76
C GLU A 253 32.09 -1.27 -11.51
N SER A 254 33.18 -0.65 -11.01
CA SER A 254 33.76 0.51 -11.67
C SER A 254 34.28 0.14 -13.04
N LEU A 255 33.52 0.57 -14.04
CA LEU A 255 34.04 1.46 -15.08
C LEU A 255 35.04 0.82 -16.07
N LEU A 256 34.79 -0.39 -16.55
CA LEU A 256 35.28 -0.77 -17.89
C LEU A 256 34.75 0.18 -18.99
N VAL A 257 33.66 0.91 -18.72
CA VAL A 257 33.15 1.95 -19.62
C VAL A 257 33.95 3.26 -19.49
N TYR A 258 34.35 3.71 -18.30
CA TYR A 258 35.01 5.02 -18.15
C TYR A 258 36.54 4.97 -18.19
N GLN A 259 37.19 3.84 -17.88
CA GLN A 259 38.63 3.72 -18.21
C GLN A 259 38.89 3.83 -19.72
N ASN A 260 37.91 3.52 -20.58
CA ASN A 260 38.03 3.68 -22.02
C ASN A 260 37.74 5.12 -22.50
N ILE A 261 36.80 5.84 -21.86
CA ILE A 261 36.52 7.24 -22.21
C ILE A 261 37.74 8.14 -21.92
N PHE A 262 38.46 7.90 -20.82
CA PHE A 262 39.65 8.68 -20.45
C PHE A 262 40.97 8.20 -21.11
N LYS A 263 40.95 7.14 -21.92
CA LYS A 263 42.12 6.70 -22.72
C LYS A 263 42.14 7.25 -24.14
N THR A 264 41.07 7.92 -24.59
CA THR A 264 40.93 8.48 -25.94
C THR A 264 41.04 10.01 -26.00
N CYS A 265 41.48 10.67 -24.92
CA CYS A 265 41.90 12.08 -24.94
C CYS A 265 43.41 12.19 -24.84
#